data_AF-A0A564TMH6-F1
#
_entry.id   AF-A0A564TMH6-F1
#
_cell.length_a   1.000
_cell.length_b   1.000
_cell.length_c   1.000
_cell.angle_alpha   90.00
_cell.angle_beta   90.00
_cell.angle_gamma   90.00
#
_symmetry.space_group_name_H-M   'P 1'
#
loop_
_entity.id
_entity.type
_entity.pdbx_description
1 polymer ?
#
loop_
_entity_poly.entity_id
_entity_poly.type
_entity_poly.pdbx_seq_one_letter_code
_entity_poly.pdbx_strand_id
1 'polypeptide(L)'
;MKKEEEYEYRLWIDEIGKENQVKYIKETDKLQDFYRLDNRKRLGNFHIIPDEPYLLKTCSEKINEKLQGVKKKIAGARIVHGNGKGYKDTNIFDYIEVVKDSRHYQMTGFRIAKINDTVIECVLNALQFETYDNKYKENMRSHEFYPESLEAGKMTVYEKSENMEKYYYNPHVKFWESDEEICNAFIEFIELNEARVNKDSKSLNEKEL
;
A
#
# COMPACT_ATOMS: atom_id res chain seq x y z
N MET A 1 25.56 -1.29 -21.64
CA MET A 1 24.67 -2.16 -20.84
C MET A 1 24.29 -1.41 -19.58
N LYS A 2 23.00 -1.13 -19.37
CA LYS A 2 22.54 -0.69 -18.03
C LYS A 2 22.59 -1.93 -17.15
N LYS A 3 23.26 -1.86 -15.99
CA LYS A 3 23.13 -2.89 -14.96
C LYS A 3 21.64 -3.01 -14.66
N GLU A 4 21.10 -4.23 -14.75
CA GLU A 4 19.82 -4.51 -14.10
C GLU A 4 20.04 -4.27 -12.60
N GLU A 5 19.21 -3.42 -12.00
CA GLU A 5 19.22 -3.22 -10.55
C GLU A 5 18.77 -4.56 -9.93
N GLU A 6 19.68 -5.23 -9.24
CA GLU A 6 19.39 -6.48 -8.53
C GLU A 6 18.77 -6.09 -7.18
N TYR A 7 17.49 -6.42 -6.98
CA TYR A 7 16.80 -6.18 -5.71
C TYR A 7 16.81 -7.44 -4.85
N GLU A 8 16.98 -7.27 -3.55
CA GLU A 8 16.71 -8.28 -2.53
C GLU A 8 15.28 -8.07 -2.01
N TYR A 9 14.51 -9.16 -1.94
CA TYR A 9 13.13 -9.14 -1.47
C TYR A 9 12.99 -9.92 -0.17
N ARG A 10 12.24 -9.36 0.78
CA ARG A 10 11.92 -10.05 2.04
C ARG A 10 10.42 -10.02 2.28
N LEU A 11 9.87 -11.18 2.57
CA LEU A 11 8.47 -11.36 2.87
C LEU A 11 8.30 -11.84 4.32
N TRP A 12 7.36 -11.19 5.00
CA TRP A 12 6.93 -11.48 6.34
C TRP A 12 5.42 -11.71 6.35
N ILE A 13 4.93 -12.52 7.27
CA ILE A 13 3.50 -12.70 7.53
C ILE A 13 3.26 -12.38 9.00
N ASP A 14 2.39 -11.40 9.26
CA ASP A 14 1.90 -11.20 10.62
C ASP A 14 0.86 -12.29 10.92
N GLU A 15 1.16 -13.17 11.87
CA GLU A 15 0.21 -14.15 12.41
C GLU A 15 -0.15 -13.76 13.85
N ILE A 16 -1.19 -12.93 14.01
CA ILE A 16 -1.76 -12.58 15.31
C ILE A 16 -0.70 -11.95 16.24
N GLY A 17 0.05 -10.96 15.73
CA GLY A 17 1.03 -10.19 16.52
C GLY A 17 2.27 -10.98 16.93
N LYS A 18 2.48 -12.18 16.38
CA LYS A 18 3.76 -12.88 16.40
C LYS A 18 4.26 -12.94 14.95
N GLU A 19 5.30 -12.16 14.65
CA GLU A 19 6.01 -12.23 13.36
C GLU A 19 6.68 -13.60 13.27
N ASN A 20 5.97 -14.57 12.70
CA ASN A 20 6.50 -15.90 12.45
C ASN A 20 6.67 -16.06 10.94
N GLN A 21 7.92 -16.35 10.58
CA GLN A 21 8.43 -16.70 9.26
C GLN A 21 9.00 -15.52 8.46
N VAL A 22 10.34 -15.45 8.50
CA VAL A 22 11.16 -14.67 7.56
C VAL A 22 11.40 -15.54 6.35
N LYS A 23 10.95 -15.13 5.17
CA LYS A 23 11.40 -15.75 3.92
C LYS A 23 12.29 -14.76 3.17
N TYR A 24 13.59 -15.02 3.21
CA TYR A 24 14.58 -14.31 2.42
C TYR A 24 14.54 -14.84 0.99
N ILE A 25 14.33 -13.97 0.00
CA ILE A 25 14.33 -14.38 -1.41
C ILE A 25 15.23 -13.44 -2.20
N LYS A 26 16.38 -13.98 -2.62
CA LYS A 26 17.30 -13.29 -3.52
C LYS A 26 16.80 -13.45 -4.96
N GLU A 27 16.72 -12.35 -5.69
CA GLU A 27 16.40 -12.37 -7.12
C GLU A 27 17.43 -13.23 -7.87
N THR A 28 16.96 -14.28 -8.52
CA THR A 28 17.72 -15.07 -9.49
C THR A 28 16.80 -15.34 -10.67
N ASP A 29 17.36 -15.40 -11.88
CA ASP A 29 16.67 -15.39 -13.18
C ASP A 29 15.55 -16.43 -13.38
N LYS A 30 15.36 -17.37 -12.44
CA LYS A 30 14.31 -18.39 -12.44
C LYS A 30 13.04 -18.00 -11.66
N LEU A 31 12.99 -16.84 -11.01
CA LEU A 31 11.91 -16.40 -10.11
C LEU A 31 10.72 -15.72 -10.79
N GLN A 32 10.71 -15.60 -12.13
CA GLN A 32 9.66 -14.91 -12.90
C GLN A 32 8.24 -15.49 -12.72
N ASP A 33 8.11 -16.73 -12.24
CA ASP A 33 6.80 -17.38 -12.05
C ASP A 33 6.16 -17.11 -10.68
N PHE A 34 6.96 -16.80 -9.65
CA PHE A 34 6.50 -16.62 -8.26
C PHE A 34 6.43 -15.15 -7.84
N TYR A 35 7.22 -14.32 -8.52
CA TYR A 35 7.20 -12.86 -8.45
C TYR A 35 6.88 -12.34 -9.83
N ARG A 36 5.62 -11.98 -10.08
CA ARG A 36 5.36 -11.09 -11.20
C ARG A 36 5.58 -9.67 -10.72
N LEU A 37 6.84 -9.25 -10.79
CA LEU A 37 7.13 -7.84 -11.05
C LEU A 37 6.12 -7.42 -12.12
N ASP A 38 5.26 -6.44 -11.82
CA ASP A 38 4.52 -5.77 -12.89
C ASP A 38 5.58 -4.91 -13.60
N ASN A 39 6.43 -5.60 -14.36
CA ASN A 39 7.52 -5.05 -15.15
C ASN A 39 6.94 -4.35 -16.38
N ARG A 40 5.68 -3.89 -16.30
CA ARG A 40 5.33 -2.60 -16.86
C ARG A 40 6.25 -1.58 -16.19
N LYS A 41 7.46 -1.42 -16.76
CA LYS A 41 8.51 -0.43 -16.47
C LYS A 41 8.01 1.02 -16.28
N ARG A 42 6.71 1.26 -16.47
CA ARG A 42 6.00 2.52 -16.32
C ARG A 42 5.41 2.76 -14.93
N LEU A 43 5.05 1.73 -14.14
CA LEU A 43 4.33 1.92 -12.86
C LEU A 43 5.18 1.65 -11.60
N GLY A 44 6.18 0.78 -11.69
CA GLY A 44 7.14 0.56 -10.60
C GLY A 44 6.55 -0.04 -9.32
N ASN A 45 5.47 -0.82 -9.39
CA ASN A 45 4.91 -1.55 -8.24
C ASN A 45 5.65 -2.86 -8.00
N PHE A 46 5.96 -3.16 -6.74
CA PHE A 46 6.45 -4.46 -6.31
C PHE A 46 5.30 -5.30 -5.75
N HIS A 47 5.18 -6.55 -6.22
CA HIS A 47 4.17 -7.50 -5.76
C HIS A 47 4.88 -8.74 -5.21
N ILE A 48 4.79 -8.96 -3.90
CA ILE A 48 5.49 -10.02 -3.16
C ILE A 48 4.42 -10.91 -2.52
N ILE A 49 4.44 -12.22 -2.82
CA ILE A 49 3.48 -13.21 -2.30
C ILE A 49 4.21 -14.47 -1.77
N PRO A 50 3.57 -15.29 -0.92
CA PRO A 50 4.13 -16.57 -0.49
C PRO A 50 4.15 -17.56 -1.67
N ASP A 51 5.19 -18.40 -1.76
CA ASP A 51 5.21 -19.49 -2.74
C ASP A 51 4.43 -20.71 -2.24
N GLU A 52 4.24 -20.84 -0.92
CA GLU A 52 3.51 -21.93 -0.32
C GLU A 52 2.00 -21.73 -0.55
N PRO A 53 1.32 -22.62 -1.31
CA PRO A 53 -0.07 -22.41 -1.68
C PRO A 53 -1.02 -22.28 -0.48
N TYR A 54 -0.70 -22.97 0.61
CA TYR A 54 -1.44 -22.86 1.86
C TYR A 54 -1.33 -21.45 2.47
N LEU A 55 -0.10 -20.91 2.59
CA LEU A 55 0.12 -19.56 3.13
C LEU A 55 -0.50 -18.49 2.23
N LEU A 56 -0.34 -18.61 0.92
CA LEU A 56 -0.96 -17.73 -0.07
C LEU A 56 -2.48 -17.67 0.12
N LYS A 57 -3.12 -18.84 0.18
CA LYS A 57 -4.57 -18.96 0.37
C LYS A 57 -5.01 -18.38 1.71
N THR A 58 -4.34 -18.75 2.80
CA THR A 58 -4.69 -18.30 4.14
C THR A 58 -4.55 -16.78 4.29
N CYS A 59 -3.47 -16.16 3.77
CA CYS A 59 -3.33 -14.70 3.78
C CYS A 59 -4.40 -14.02 2.91
N SER A 60 -4.66 -14.56 1.72
CA SER A 60 -5.70 -14.08 0.81
C SER A 60 -7.09 -14.08 1.46
N GLU A 61 -7.45 -15.17 2.15
CA GLU A 61 -8.74 -15.31 2.85
C GLU A 61 -8.84 -14.30 4.01
N LYS A 62 -7.80 -14.21 4.85
CA LYS A 62 -7.73 -13.25 5.98
C LYS A 62 -7.86 -11.80 5.51
N ILE A 63 -7.12 -11.42 4.47
CA ILE A 63 -7.17 -10.07 3.89
C ILE A 63 -8.58 -9.78 3.35
N ASN A 64 -9.16 -10.71 2.58
CA ASN A 64 -10.51 -10.54 2.07
C ASN A 64 -11.54 -10.39 3.20
N GLU A 65 -11.53 -11.25 4.21
CA GLU A 65 -12.44 -11.16 5.36
C GLU A 65 -12.32 -9.81 6.05
N LYS A 66 -11.08 -9.36 6.32
CA LYS A 66 -10.81 -8.08 6.97
C LYS A 66 -11.30 -6.88 6.16
N LEU A 67 -10.98 -6.83 4.86
CA LEU A 67 -11.43 -5.74 3.98
C LEU A 67 -12.96 -5.73 3.83
N GLN A 68 -13.61 -6.89 3.74
CA GLN A 68 -15.07 -6.97 3.69
C GLN A 68 -15.73 -6.47 4.99
N GLY A 69 -15.14 -6.80 6.14
CA GLY A 69 -15.59 -6.33 7.45
C GLY A 69 -15.52 -4.81 7.57
N VAL A 70 -14.37 -4.22 7.25
CA VAL A 70 -14.16 -2.76 7.30
C VAL A 70 -15.01 -2.04 6.25
N LYS A 71 -15.09 -2.54 5.02
CA LYS A 71 -15.86 -1.90 3.93
C LYS A 71 -17.33 -1.70 4.27
N LYS A 72 -17.94 -2.62 5.04
CA LYS A 72 -19.35 -2.49 5.47
C LYS A 72 -19.59 -1.28 6.38
N LYS A 73 -18.54 -0.75 7.03
CA LYS A 73 -18.62 0.36 7.98
C LYS A 73 -18.33 1.72 7.36
N ILE A 74 -17.77 1.77 6.15
CA ILE A 74 -17.36 3.02 5.50
C ILE A 74 -18.32 3.32 4.34
N ALA A 75 -19.09 4.40 4.48
CA ALA A 75 -20.00 4.84 3.42
C ALA A 75 -19.23 5.27 2.17
N GLY A 76 -19.69 4.83 0.99
CA GLY A 76 -19.05 5.13 -0.30
C GLY A 76 -17.76 4.34 -0.58
N ALA A 77 -17.28 3.52 0.36
CA ALA A 77 -16.14 2.66 0.14
C ALA A 77 -16.46 1.50 -0.83
N ARG A 78 -15.50 1.17 -1.69
CA ARG A 78 -15.54 -0.01 -2.55
C ARG A 78 -14.31 -0.86 -2.34
N ILE A 79 -14.44 -2.17 -2.54
CA ILE A 79 -13.26 -3.03 -2.71
C ILE A 79 -12.86 -2.96 -4.17
N VAL A 80 -11.58 -2.72 -4.41
CA VAL A 80 -10.97 -2.80 -5.73
C VAL A 80 -10.09 -4.03 -5.75
N HIS A 81 -10.31 -4.88 -6.76
CA HIS A 81 -9.57 -6.11 -6.88
C HIS A 81 -8.23 -5.89 -7.58
N GLY A 82 -7.14 -6.30 -6.92
CA GLY A 82 -5.75 -6.19 -7.40
C GLY A 82 -5.39 -7.21 -8.48
N ASN A 83 -6.32 -7.49 -9.41
CA ASN A 83 -6.21 -8.60 -10.35
C ASN A 83 -5.31 -8.26 -11.56
N GLY A 84 -4.00 -8.39 -11.38
CA GLY A 84 -3.03 -8.41 -12.47
C GLY A 84 -3.07 -9.72 -13.28
N LYS A 85 -2.52 -9.71 -14.50
CA LYS A 85 -2.30 -10.95 -15.29
C LYS A 85 -1.25 -11.84 -14.59
N GLY A 86 -1.68 -12.61 -13.60
CA GLY A 86 -0.85 -13.63 -12.93
C GLY A 86 -1.09 -13.81 -11.43
N TYR A 87 -1.93 -12.99 -10.83
CA TYR A 87 -2.47 -13.18 -9.47
C TYR A 87 -3.97 -13.39 -9.51
N LYS A 88 -4.46 -13.96 -10.62
CA LYS A 88 -5.87 -14.35 -10.71
C LYS A 88 -6.12 -15.34 -9.58
N ASP A 89 -7.14 -15.09 -8.78
CA ASP A 89 -7.59 -15.95 -7.69
C ASP A 89 -6.89 -15.73 -6.33
N THR A 90 -6.30 -14.55 -6.10
CA THR A 90 -5.91 -14.09 -4.74
C THR A 90 -6.43 -12.69 -4.44
N ASN A 91 -6.74 -12.44 -3.17
CA ASN A 91 -7.17 -11.13 -2.66
C ASN A 91 -6.04 -10.40 -1.92
N ILE A 92 -4.78 -10.88 -1.98
CA ILE A 92 -3.65 -10.24 -1.28
C ILE A 92 -3.53 -8.76 -1.66
N PHE A 93 -3.71 -8.45 -2.94
CA PHE A 93 -3.56 -7.10 -3.47
C PHE A 93 -4.89 -6.35 -3.60
N ASP A 94 -5.96 -6.89 -3.03
CA ASP A 94 -7.21 -6.16 -2.91
C ASP A 94 -7.07 -5.04 -1.90
N TYR A 95 -7.85 -3.98 -2.10
CA TYR A 95 -7.84 -2.83 -1.21
C TYR A 95 -9.21 -2.18 -1.12
N ILE A 96 -9.46 -1.51 -0.01
CA ILE A 96 -10.58 -0.58 0.09
C ILE A 96 -10.18 0.72 -0.55
N GLU A 97 -11.07 1.30 -1.36
CA GLU A 97 -10.93 2.63 -1.91
C GLU A 97 -12.11 3.53 -1.51
N VAL A 98 -11.77 4.75 -1.10
CA VAL A 98 -12.69 5.88 -0.95
C VAL A 98 -12.21 6.99 -1.88
N VAL A 99 -13.11 7.56 -2.67
CA VAL A 99 -12.82 8.67 -3.58
C VAL A 99 -13.53 9.91 -3.08
N LYS A 100 -12.78 11.02 -2.94
CA LYS A 100 -13.31 12.36 -2.66
C LYS A 100 -12.77 13.31 -3.72
N ASP A 101 -13.66 13.88 -4.53
CA ASP A 101 -13.31 14.67 -5.70
C ASP A 101 -12.30 13.96 -6.63
N SER A 102 -11.10 14.50 -6.82
CA SER A 102 -10.01 13.88 -7.60
C SER A 102 -9.06 13.01 -6.78
N ARG A 103 -9.24 12.96 -5.45
CA ARG A 103 -8.36 12.25 -4.53
C ARG A 103 -8.87 10.85 -4.22
N HIS A 104 -7.93 9.92 -4.24
CA HIS A 104 -8.14 8.53 -3.91
C HIS A 104 -7.48 8.25 -2.57
N TYR A 105 -8.19 7.50 -1.74
CA TYR A 105 -7.70 7.00 -0.46
C TYR A 105 -7.85 5.49 -0.48
N GLN A 106 -6.75 4.79 -0.24
CA GLN A 106 -6.69 3.34 -0.34
C GLN A 106 -6.19 2.74 0.97
N MET A 107 -6.74 1.59 1.34
CA MET A 107 -6.26 0.76 2.45
C MET A 107 -6.02 -0.66 1.96
N THR A 108 -4.78 -1.13 2.06
CA THR A 108 -4.36 -2.48 1.68
C THR A 108 -4.28 -3.42 2.89
N GLY A 109 -4.32 -4.72 2.63
CA GLY A 109 -4.05 -5.78 3.60
C GLY A 109 -2.58 -6.20 3.72
N PHE A 110 -1.67 -5.41 3.14
CA PHE A 110 -0.23 -5.59 3.25
C PHE A 110 0.49 -4.25 3.42
N ARG A 111 1.71 -4.30 3.99
CA ARG A 111 2.67 -3.17 3.99
C ARG A 111 3.82 -3.47 3.07
N ILE A 112 4.33 -2.43 2.42
CA ILE A 112 5.58 -2.50 1.67
C ILE A 112 6.50 -1.35 2.07
N ALA A 113 7.80 -1.62 2.07
CA ALA A 113 8.85 -0.65 2.37
C ALA A 113 10.03 -0.83 1.41
N LYS A 114 10.68 0.27 1.05
CA LYS A 114 11.97 0.31 0.36
C LYS A 114 13.03 0.68 1.39
N ILE A 115 13.66 -0.32 1.98
CA ILE A 115 14.63 -0.15 3.08
C ILE A 115 15.89 0.57 2.61
N ASN A 116 16.29 0.30 1.37
CA ASN A 116 17.35 1.02 0.67
C ASN A 116 17.18 0.83 -0.85
N ASP A 117 18.13 1.30 -1.65
CA ASP A 117 18.07 1.23 -3.11
C ASP A 117 18.01 -0.18 -3.69
N THR A 118 18.34 -1.20 -2.92
CA THR A 118 18.38 -2.60 -3.36
C THR A 118 17.54 -3.53 -2.52
N VAL A 119 16.81 -3.07 -1.49
CA VAL A 119 16.06 -3.94 -0.57
C VAL A 119 14.61 -3.49 -0.47
N ILE A 120 13.70 -4.40 -0.82
CA ILE A 120 12.25 -4.22 -0.65
C ILE A 120 11.74 -5.24 0.37
N GLU A 121 10.98 -4.76 1.36
CA GLU A 121 10.35 -5.60 2.37
C GLU A 121 8.83 -5.48 2.27
N CYS A 122 8.13 -6.60 2.47
CA CYS A 122 6.68 -6.66 2.51
C CYS A 122 6.20 -7.50 3.70
N VAL A 123 5.12 -7.04 4.34
CA VAL A 123 4.42 -7.77 5.40
C VAL A 123 2.99 -7.99 4.98
N LEU A 124 2.55 -9.24 4.92
CA LEU A 124 1.15 -9.61 4.71
C LEU A 124 0.38 -9.63 6.02
N ASN A 125 -0.94 -9.49 5.95
CA ASN A 125 -1.82 -9.29 7.11
C ASN A 125 -1.38 -8.06 7.93
N ALA A 126 -1.01 -6.99 7.25
CA ALA A 126 -0.62 -5.71 7.85
C ALA A 126 -1.29 -4.58 7.06
N LEU A 127 -1.65 -3.48 7.71
CA LEU A 127 -2.37 -2.40 7.03
C LEU A 127 -1.41 -1.34 6.50
N GLN A 128 -1.62 -0.86 5.29
CA GLN A 128 -0.99 0.36 4.77
C GLN A 128 -2.05 1.25 4.14
N PHE A 129 -1.97 2.55 4.41
CA PHE A 129 -2.84 3.54 3.81
C PHE A 129 -2.08 4.29 2.71
N GLU A 130 -2.75 4.56 1.60
CA GLU A 130 -2.22 5.32 0.48
C GLU A 130 -3.20 6.43 0.13
N THR A 131 -2.68 7.58 -0.29
CA THR A 131 -3.48 8.57 -1.01
C THR A 131 -2.73 9.11 -2.21
N TYR A 132 -3.48 9.45 -3.26
CA TYR A 132 -2.98 10.12 -4.45
C TYR A 132 -4.08 10.95 -5.12
N ASP A 133 -3.69 11.95 -5.92
CA ASP A 133 -4.61 12.68 -6.79
C ASP A 133 -4.43 12.22 -8.26
N ASN A 134 -5.53 11.89 -8.93
CA ASN A 134 -5.50 11.46 -10.33
C ASN A 134 -4.84 12.47 -11.28
N LYS A 135 -4.85 13.77 -10.94
CA LYS A 135 -4.19 14.82 -11.73
C LYS A 135 -2.70 14.59 -11.94
N TYR A 136 -2.05 13.85 -11.03
CA TYR A 136 -0.58 13.69 -11.03
C TYR A 136 -0.12 12.24 -11.28
N LYS A 137 -1.03 11.34 -11.65
CA LYS A 137 -0.79 9.89 -11.76
C LYS A 137 0.20 9.48 -12.85
N GLU A 138 0.37 10.29 -13.91
CA GLU A 138 1.03 9.82 -15.15
C GLU A 138 2.56 9.73 -15.08
N ASN A 139 3.22 10.28 -14.05
CA ASN A 139 4.68 10.38 -14.00
C ASN A 139 5.35 9.72 -12.77
N MET A 140 4.61 8.90 -12.01
CA MET A 140 5.07 8.42 -10.70
C MET A 140 5.24 6.90 -10.67
N ARG A 141 6.42 6.44 -10.24
CA ARG A 141 6.67 5.02 -9.97
C ARG A 141 6.47 4.74 -8.49
N SER A 142 5.56 3.85 -8.12
CA SER A 142 5.16 3.72 -6.71
C SER A 142 6.30 3.39 -5.75
N HIS A 143 7.30 2.61 -6.17
CA HIS A 143 8.46 2.31 -5.31
C HIS A 143 9.31 3.51 -4.93
N GLU A 144 9.23 4.62 -5.68
CA GLU A 144 9.91 5.87 -5.33
C GLU A 144 9.26 6.52 -4.10
N PHE A 145 8.08 6.06 -3.70
CA PHE A 145 7.28 6.61 -2.61
C PHE A 145 7.08 5.63 -1.45
N TYR A 146 7.62 4.41 -1.52
CA TYR A 146 7.47 3.47 -0.42
C TYR A 146 8.14 4.01 0.86
N PRO A 147 7.58 3.73 2.04
CA PRO A 147 8.25 4.00 3.31
C PRO A 147 9.62 3.33 3.38
N GLU A 148 10.56 3.98 4.07
CA GLU A 148 11.90 3.42 4.34
C GLU A 148 11.91 2.33 5.42
N SER A 149 10.75 2.00 6.00
CA SER A 149 10.60 1.02 7.06
C SER A 149 9.16 0.49 7.14
N LEU A 150 8.99 -0.71 7.68
CA LEU A 150 7.70 -1.35 7.97
C LEU A 150 7.08 -0.90 9.31
N GLU A 151 7.83 -0.11 10.09
CA GLU A 151 7.39 0.40 11.39
C GLU A 151 6.08 1.18 11.31
N ALA A 152 5.26 1.04 12.35
CA ALA A 152 4.05 1.82 12.52
C ALA A 152 4.37 3.31 12.72
N GLY A 153 3.51 4.18 12.18
CA GLY A 153 3.68 5.63 12.20
C GLY A 153 4.54 6.17 11.06
N LYS A 154 5.26 5.32 10.30
CA LYS A 154 6.09 5.76 9.19
C LYS A 154 5.25 6.22 8.01
N MET A 155 5.65 7.33 7.40
CA MET A 155 5.02 7.90 6.22
C MET A 155 6.07 8.40 5.23
N THR A 156 5.74 8.39 3.94
CA THR A 156 6.56 9.02 2.89
C THR A 156 5.82 10.17 2.28
N VAL A 157 6.14 11.41 2.65
CA VAL A 157 5.57 12.61 2.03
C VAL A 157 6.41 12.99 0.81
N TYR A 158 5.76 13.15 -0.34
CA TYR A 158 6.40 13.78 -1.49
C TYR A 158 5.77 15.15 -1.76
N GLU A 159 6.54 16.19 -1.47
CA GLU A 159 6.26 17.57 -1.85
C GLU A 159 7.03 17.87 -3.14
N LYS A 160 6.39 17.78 -4.32
CA LYS A 160 6.96 18.34 -5.55
C LYS A 160 6.33 19.65 -6.01
N SER A 161 5.30 20.08 -5.32
CA SER A 161 4.69 21.39 -5.44
C SER A 161 3.86 21.61 -4.17
N GLU A 162 3.41 22.84 -3.89
CA GLU A 162 2.65 23.21 -2.69
C GLU A 162 1.29 22.47 -2.52
N ASN A 163 1.04 21.40 -3.26
CA ASN A 163 -0.12 20.54 -3.20
C ASN A 163 0.34 19.08 -3.07
N MET A 164 0.06 18.42 -1.94
CA MET A 164 0.43 17.02 -1.67
C MET A 164 0.00 16.06 -2.81
N GLU A 165 0.94 15.30 -3.36
CA GLU A 165 0.71 14.54 -4.62
C GLU A 165 0.47 13.03 -4.39
N LYS A 166 1.21 12.39 -3.47
CA LYS A 166 1.03 10.98 -3.07
C LYS A 166 1.77 10.68 -1.77
N TYR A 167 1.20 9.84 -0.90
CA TYR A 167 1.97 9.26 0.20
C TYR A 167 1.46 7.90 0.63
N TYR A 168 2.39 7.09 1.14
CA TYR A 168 2.13 5.86 1.87
C TYR A 168 2.25 6.14 3.37
N TYR A 169 1.40 5.50 4.18
CA TYR A 169 1.40 5.60 5.63
C TYR A 169 1.18 4.22 6.24
N ASN A 170 2.06 3.84 7.16
CA ASN A 170 1.91 2.64 7.98
C ASN A 170 1.14 3.02 9.25
N PRO A 171 -0.17 2.76 9.35
CA PRO A 171 -0.94 3.14 10.54
C PRO A 171 -0.47 2.45 11.82
N HIS A 172 -0.75 3.08 12.97
CA HIS A 172 -0.61 2.44 14.28
C HIS A 172 -1.63 1.33 14.52
N VAL A 173 -2.81 1.43 13.90
CA VAL A 173 -3.81 0.37 13.95
C VAL A 173 -3.26 -0.90 13.29
N LYS A 174 -3.44 -2.04 13.94
CA LYS A 174 -2.97 -3.36 13.51
C LYS A 174 -4.08 -4.08 12.74
N PHE A 175 -3.68 -5.00 11.86
CA PHE A 175 -4.60 -5.79 11.05
C PHE A 175 -5.58 -6.62 11.90
N TRP A 176 -5.13 -7.07 13.06
CA TRP A 176 -5.90 -7.92 13.98
C TRP A 176 -6.82 -7.16 14.94
N GLU A 177 -6.78 -5.83 14.91
CA GLU A 177 -7.72 -5.02 15.68
C GLU A 177 -9.13 -5.11 15.07
N SER A 178 -10.10 -4.60 15.82
CA SER A 178 -11.50 -4.68 15.40
C SER A 178 -11.71 -3.90 14.10
N ASP A 179 -12.70 -4.32 13.32
CA ASP A 179 -13.05 -3.62 12.08
C ASP A 179 -13.46 -2.17 12.34
N GLU A 180 -13.94 -1.85 13.55
CA GLU A 180 -14.28 -0.50 13.99
C GLU A 180 -13.05 0.36 14.25
N GLU A 181 -12.05 -0.15 14.97
CA GLU A 181 -10.77 0.55 15.19
C GLU A 181 -10.07 0.86 13.87
N ILE A 182 -10.04 -0.12 12.96
CA ILE A 182 -9.44 0.04 11.63
C ILE A 182 -10.21 1.05 10.78
N CYS A 183 -11.55 0.99 10.81
CA CYS A 183 -12.41 1.95 10.14
C CYS A 183 -12.16 3.38 10.65
N ASN A 184 -12.10 3.57 11.97
CA ASN A 184 -11.89 4.87 12.58
C ASN A 184 -10.52 5.45 12.21
N ALA A 185 -9.46 4.64 12.27
CA ALA A 185 -8.12 5.06 11.87
C ALA A 185 -8.03 5.46 10.38
N PHE A 186 -8.73 4.73 9.50
CA PHE A 186 -8.74 5.06 8.07
C PHE A 186 -9.58 6.31 7.77
N ILE A 187 -10.70 6.52 8.47
CA ILE A 187 -11.50 7.76 8.35
C ILE A 187 -10.70 8.95 8.86
N GLU A 188 -10.03 8.84 10.01
CA GLU A 188 -9.17 9.90 10.56
C GLU A 188 -8.06 10.27 9.58
N PHE A 189 -7.41 9.27 8.97
CA PHE A 189 -6.44 9.48 7.90
C PHE A 189 -7.01 10.30 6.73
N ILE A 190 -8.23 9.98 6.26
CA ILE A 190 -8.88 10.71 5.18
C ILE A 190 -9.19 12.16 5.62
N GLU A 191 -9.76 12.35 6.81
CA GLU A 191 -10.14 13.67 7.33
C GLU A 191 -8.94 14.59 7.54
N LEU A 192 -7.85 14.07 8.10
CA LEU A 192 -6.60 14.82 8.28
C LEU A 192 -6.04 15.30 6.94
N ASN A 193 -6.13 14.48 5.90
CA ASN A 193 -5.70 14.86 4.55
C ASN A 193 -6.56 15.94 3.93
N GLU A 194 -7.87 15.75 3.97
CA GLU A 194 -8.83 16.72 3.45
C GLU A 194 -8.71 18.07 4.17
N ALA A 195 -8.48 18.06 5.50
CA ALA A 195 -8.27 19.27 6.28
C ALA A 195 -6.98 20.01 5.90
N ARG A 196 -5.89 19.29 5.58
CA ARG A 196 -4.63 19.89 5.14
C ARG A 196 -4.81 20.60 3.80
N VAL A 197 -5.37 19.91 2.80
CA VAL A 197 -5.59 20.50 1.47
C VAL A 197 -6.51 21.73 1.51
N ASN A 198 -7.54 21.70 2.36
CA ASN A 198 -8.45 22.84 2.53
C ASN A 198 -7.81 24.06 3.22
N LYS A 199 -6.77 23.86 4.05
CA LYS A 199 -6.00 24.97 4.63
C LYS A 199 -5.12 25.62 3.57
N ASP A 200 -4.45 24.81 2.76
CA ASP A 200 -3.54 25.29 1.72
C ASP A 200 -4.30 26.11 0.67
N SER A 201 -5.48 25.65 0.23
CA SER A 201 -6.33 26.37 -0.73
C SER A 201 -6.85 27.72 -0.21
N LYS A 202 -7.19 27.82 1.09
CA LYS A 202 -7.57 29.10 1.70
C LYS A 202 -6.38 30.07 1.80
N SER A 203 -5.21 29.57 2.16
CA SER A 203 -4.00 30.39 2.27
C SER A 203 -3.50 30.96 0.93
N LEU A 204 -3.80 30.28 -0.17
CA LEU A 204 -3.52 30.75 -1.54
C LEU A 204 -4.47 31.88 -1.95
N ASN A 205 -5.78 31.73 -1.70
CA ASN A 205 -6.77 32.76 -2.02
C ASN A 205 -6.59 34.06 -1.23
N GLU A 206 -6.04 34.00 -0.02
CA GLU A 206 -5.76 35.19 0.80
C GLU A 206 -4.48 35.94 0.38
N LYS A 207 -3.58 35.30 -0.38
CA LYS A 207 -2.35 35.94 -0.90
C LYS A 207 -2.54 36.58 -2.27
N GLU A 208 -3.64 36.29 -2.96
CA GLU A 208 -3.99 36.83 -4.27
C GLU A 208 -4.96 38.02 -4.21
N LEU A 209 -5.30 38.50 -3.01
CA LEU A 209 -6.12 39.69 -2.72
C LEU A 209 -5.28 40.82 -2.11
#